data_AF-A0A4Q3WJ65-F1
#
_entry.id   AF-A0A4Q3WJ65-F1
#
_cell.length_a   1.000
_cell.length_b   1.000
_cell.length_c   1.000
_cell.angle_alpha   90.00
_cell.angle_beta   90.00
_cell.angle_gamma   90.00
#
_symmetry.space_group_name_H-M   'P 1'
#
loop_
_entity.id
_entity.type
_entity.pdbx_description
1 polymer ?
#
loop_
_entity_poly.entity_id
_entity_poly.type
_entity_poly.pdbx_seq_one_letter_code
_entity_poly.pdbx_strand_id
1 'polypeptide(L)'
;MRILWLALLTIFTASGAYAVTPADCDLQVTDLTLALKSTNGNPSVLSSVRYGKGIDRIRRYTLSYSEGSTIMLEQSGCGGTQMRLTIMSLQTMPALLEINRAAGIFKSTPFWRTYFGELDAAPLFQKELGTDDFQSRVEKSSQFTYDARERIASPKVKNSAVIGFMQGNPGTQFRSLLTITIGIE
;
A
#
# COMPACT_ATOMS: atom_id res chain seq x y z
N MET A 1 71.84 -10.15 8.38
CA MET A 1 71.30 -9.68 7.08
C MET A 1 69.79 -9.71 7.14
N ARG A 2 69.15 -8.67 6.58
CA ARG A 2 67.75 -8.24 6.81
C ARG A 2 66.73 -9.23 6.24
N ILE A 3 65.75 -9.63 7.06
CA ILE A 3 64.51 -10.26 6.60
C ILE A 3 63.44 -9.17 6.56
N LEU A 4 63.06 -8.79 5.34
CA LEU A 4 62.04 -7.80 5.03
C LEU A 4 60.66 -8.44 5.30
N TRP A 5 59.90 -7.92 6.26
CA TRP A 5 58.49 -8.22 6.40
C TRP A 5 57.71 -7.30 5.46
N LEU A 6 57.18 -7.85 4.36
CA LEU A 6 56.20 -7.16 3.52
C LEU A 6 54.81 -7.38 4.13
N ALA A 7 54.28 -6.36 4.79
CA ALA A 7 52.87 -6.32 5.17
C ALA A 7 52.04 -6.01 3.92
N LEU A 8 51.37 -7.02 3.37
CA LEU A 8 50.41 -6.84 2.27
C LEU A 8 49.10 -6.30 2.85
N LEU A 9 48.93 -4.99 2.82
CA LEU A 9 47.68 -4.32 3.19
C LEU A 9 46.71 -4.46 2.01
N THR A 10 45.87 -5.48 2.01
CA THR A 10 44.76 -5.60 1.04
C THR A 10 43.65 -4.63 1.44
N ILE A 11 43.67 -3.46 0.82
CA ILE A 11 42.52 -2.55 0.83
C ILE A 11 41.43 -3.22 0.00
N PHE A 12 40.44 -3.83 0.66
CA PHE A 12 39.15 -4.10 0.02
C PHE A 12 38.49 -2.75 -0.26
N THR A 13 38.74 -2.19 -1.45
CA THR A 13 37.81 -1.22 -2.01
C THR A 13 36.52 -2.00 -2.29
N ALA A 14 35.58 -1.92 -1.36
CA ALA A 14 34.18 -2.13 -1.68
C ALA A 14 33.86 -1.07 -2.73
N SER A 15 34.01 -1.44 -4.01
CA SER A 15 33.32 -0.79 -5.10
C SER A 15 31.84 -0.96 -4.79
N GLY A 16 31.33 -0.03 -3.99
CA GLY A 16 29.91 0.24 -3.90
C GLY A 16 29.49 0.54 -5.32
N ALA A 17 28.98 -0.50 -5.98
CA ALA A 17 28.07 -0.33 -7.09
C ALA A 17 26.93 0.50 -6.51
N TYR A 18 27.04 1.83 -6.62
CA TYR A 18 25.88 2.68 -6.57
C TYR A 18 24.95 2.09 -7.60
N ALA A 19 23.90 1.42 -7.12
CA ALA A 19 22.82 0.98 -7.97
C ALA A 19 22.43 2.20 -8.80
N VAL A 20 22.64 2.08 -10.11
CA VAL A 20 22.30 3.11 -11.09
C VAL A 20 20.83 3.37 -10.90
N THR A 21 20.52 4.42 -10.16
CA THR A 21 19.16 4.84 -9.87
C THR A 21 18.74 5.55 -11.14
N PRO A 22 17.74 5.04 -11.89
CA PRO A 22 17.33 5.69 -13.14
C PRO A 22 16.92 7.12 -12.81
N ALA A 23 17.60 8.11 -13.40
CA ALA A 23 17.36 9.52 -13.15
C ALA A 23 15.94 9.97 -13.55
N ASP A 24 15.28 9.20 -14.43
CA ASP A 24 13.94 9.44 -14.93
C ASP A 24 13.03 8.26 -14.56
N CYS A 25 12.55 8.28 -13.32
CA CYS A 25 11.40 7.48 -12.96
C CYS A 25 10.15 8.23 -13.43
N ASP A 26 9.72 7.94 -14.65
CA ASP A 26 8.39 8.36 -15.13
C ASP A 26 7.34 7.61 -14.31
N LEU A 27 6.92 8.24 -13.22
CA LEU A 27 5.78 7.81 -12.43
C LEU A 27 4.62 7.60 -13.42
N GLN A 28 3.99 6.41 -13.45
CA GLN A 28 2.65 6.26 -14.01
C GLN A 28 1.58 6.88 -13.07
N VAL A 29 1.90 8.10 -12.65
CA VAL A 29 1.24 9.12 -11.84
C VAL A 29 -0.10 9.58 -12.34
N THR A 30 -1.08 8.70 -12.55
CA THR A 30 -2.38 9.17 -13.04
C THR A 30 -3.07 10.04 -11.99
N ASP A 31 -3.56 11.21 -12.39
CA ASP A 31 -4.47 11.97 -11.53
C ASP A 31 -5.79 11.23 -11.40
N LEU A 32 -6.11 10.78 -10.19
CA LEU A 32 -7.32 10.03 -9.90
C LEU A 32 -8.43 10.92 -9.35
N THR A 33 -8.23 12.23 -9.20
CA THR A 33 -9.15 13.11 -8.47
C THR A 33 -10.59 13.02 -9.00
N LEU A 34 -10.79 13.07 -10.32
CA LEU A 34 -12.14 12.98 -10.92
C LEU A 34 -12.75 11.58 -10.73
N ALA A 35 -11.98 10.53 -10.98
CA ALA A 35 -12.45 9.15 -10.80
C ALA A 35 -12.84 8.89 -9.33
N LEU A 36 -12.03 9.37 -8.39
CA LEU A 36 -12.26 9.20 -6.95
C LEU A 36 -13.48 10.00 -6.47
N LYS A 37 -13.72 11.21 -7.00
CA LYS A 37 -14.95 11.97 -6.71
C LYS A 37 -16.22 11.26 -7.18
N SER A 38 -16.12 10.45 -8.23
CA SER A 38 -17.24 9.67 -8.78
C SER A 38 -17.48 8.32 -8.09
N THR A 39 -16.70 7.99 -7.05
CA THR A 39 -16.91 6.76 -6.27
C THR A 39 -18.16 6.85 -5.38
N ASN A 40 -18.72 5.69 -5.04
CA ASN A 40 -19.95 5.61 -4.26
C ASN A 40 -19.84 6.36 -2.92
N GLY A 41 -20.76 7.30 -2.69
CA GLY A 41 -20.76 8.16 -1.49
C GLY A 41 -20.21 9.56 -1.71
N ASN A 42 -19.81 9.92 -2.94
CA ASN A 42 -19.38 11.28 -3.34
C ASN A 42 -18.41 11.94 -2.32
N PRO A 43 -17.26 11.32 -2.03
CA PRO A 43 -16.35 11.81 -1.01
C PRO A 43 -15.77 13.17 -1.36
N SER A 44 -15.44 13.96 -0.33
CA SER A 44 -14.50 15.07 -0.50
C SER A 44 -13.11 14.49 -0.75
N VAL A 45 -12.47 14.91 -1.85
CA VAL A 45 -11.15 14.39 -2.26
C VAL A 45 -10.11 15.48 -2.14
N LEU A 46 -9.11 15.24 -1.29
CA LEU A 46 -7.89 16.04 -1.18
C LEU A 46 -6.72 15.27 -1.78
N SER A 47 -5.96 15.89 -2.67
CA SER A 47 -4.75 15.29 -3.27
C SER A 47 -3.50 16.01 -2.79
N SER A 48 -2.45 15.25 -2.49
CA SER A 48 -1.12 15.78 -2.20
C SER A 48 -0.04 14.93 -2.87
N VAL A 49 1.11 15.55 -3.07
CA VAL A 49 2.30 14.90 -3.65
C VAL A 49 3.44 15.13 -2.68
N ARG A 50 4.17 14.06 -2.35
CA ARG A 50 5.41 14.13 -1.58
C ARG A 50 6.52 13.35 -2.29
N TYR A 51 7.76 13.71 -2.02
CA TYR A 51 8.92 12.87 -2.35
C TYR A 51 9.20 11.96 -1.15
N GLY A 52 9.39 10.66 -1.41
CA GLY A 52 9.80 9.65 -0.45
C GLY A 52 11.31 9.73 -0.16
N LYS A 53 11.84 8.71 0.53
CA LYS A 53 13.30 8.56 0.66
C LYS A 53 13.86 8.12 -0.70
N GLY A 54 14.51 9.02 -1.44
CA GLY A 54 14.99 8.78 -2.82
C GLY A 54 14.24 9.62 -3.87
N ILE A 55 14.18 9.15 -5.11
CA ILE A 55 13.40 9.77 -6.21
C ILE A 55 11.91 9.38 -6.19
N ASP A 56 11.50 8.50 -5.27
CA ASP A 56 10.14 7.95 -5.18
C ASP A 56 9.11 9.05 -4.93
N ARG A 57 8.39 9.47 -5.97
CA ARG A 57 7.27 10.39 -5.81
C ARG A 57 6.03 9.61 -5.37
N ILE A 58 5.44 10.02 -4.25
CA ILE A 58 4.22 9.41 -3.69
C ILE A 58 3.08 10.41 -3.89
N ARG A 59 2.05 10.00 -4.62
CA ARG A 59 0.80 10.75 -4.70
C ARG A 59 -0.21 10.16 -3.75
N ARG A 60 -0.79 11.01 -2.90
CA ARG A 60 -1.76 10.63 -1.89
C ARG A 60 -3.10 11.29 -2.20
N TYR A 61 -4.17 10.53 -2.00
CA TYR A 61 -5.53 11.03 -2.01
C TYR A 61 -6.18 10.69 -0.66
N THR A 62 -6.80 11.66 -0.04
CA THR A 62 -7.62 11.48 1.16
C THR A 62 -9.08 11.70 0.75
N LEU A 63 -9.89 10.67 0.92
CA LEU A 63 -11.31 10.65 0.63
C LEU A 63 -12.07 10.67 1.96
N SER A 64 -12.73 11.79 2.24
CA SER A 64 -13.54 11.95 3.45
C SER A 64 -15.02 11.83 3.12
N TYR A 65 -15.71 10.95 3.83
CA TYR A 65 -17.14 10.68 3.63
C TYR A 65 -17.99 11.36 4.72
N SER A 66 -19.26 11.63 4.41
CA SER A 66 -20.16 12.35 5.30
C SER A 66 -20.46 11.62 6.60
N GLU A 67 -20.39 10.28 6.62
CA GLU A 67 -20.56 9.50 7.84
C GLU A 67 -19.29 9.45 8.73
N GLY A 68 -18.23 10.15 8.34
CA GLY A 68 -17.01 10.34 9.13
C GLY A 68 -15.89 9.33 8.86
N SER A 69 -16.13 8.31 8.03
CA SER A 69 -15.06 7.43 7.55
C SER A 69 -14.09 8.19 6.64
N THR A 70 -12.82 7.77 6.65
CA THR A 70 -11.82 8.31 5.74
C THR A 70 -11.06 7.18 5.06
N ILE A 71 -10.90 7.25 3.75
CA ILE A 71 -10.06 6.33 2.98
C ILE A 71 -8.88 7.10 2.40
N MET A 72 -7.68 6.62 2.62
CA MET A 72 -6.46 7.16 2.03
C MET A 72 -5.96 6.22 0.93
N LEU A 73 -5.65 6.74 -0.24
CA LEU A 73 -5.02 6.03 -1.34
C LEU A 73 -3.64 6.65 -1.62
N GLU A 74 -2.58 5.85 -1.59
CA GLU A 74 -1.23 6.25 -1.99
C GLU A 74 -0.79 5.47 -3.22
N GLN A 75 -0.16 6.17 -4.17
CA GLN A 75 0.49 5.61 -5.35
C GLN A 75 1.99 5.92 -5.26
N SER A 76 2.83 4.91 -5.44
CA SER A 76 4.29 5.03 -5.55
C SER A 76 4.81 4.18 -6.71
N GLY A 77 5.98 4.51 -7.28
CA GLY A 77 6.42 3.87 -8.54
C GLY A 77 7.92 3.76 -8.80
N CYS A 78 8.79 4.40 -8.03
CA CYS A 78 10.23 4.25 -8.25
C CYS A 78 10.71 3.08 -7.40
N GLY A 79 11.32 2.07 -8.04
CA GLY A 79 11.64 0.78 -7.42
C GLY A 79 10.51 -0.28 -7.43
N GLY A 80 9.34 0.05 -7.99
CA GLY A 80 8.19 -0.85 -8.14
C GLY A 80 6.85 -0.11 -8.05
N THR A 81 5.90 -0.43 -8.93
CA THR A 81 4.56 0.18 -8.91
C THR A 81 3.77 -0.37 -7.74
N GLN A 82 3.39 0.49 -6.80
CA GLN A 82 2.70 0.12 -5.58
C GLN A 82 1.50 1.02 -5.31
N MET A 83 0.43 0.39 -4.84
CA MET A 83 -0.77 1.04 -4.36
C MET A 83 -0.98 0.67 -2.90
N ARG A 84 -1.20 1.66 -2.04
CA ARG A 84 -1.60 1.46 -0.65
C ARG A 84 -2.94 2.12 -0.40
N LEU A 85 -3.87 1.37 0.16
CA LEU A 85 -5.15 1.89 0.61
C LEU A 85 -5.25 1.71 2.12
N THR A 86 -5.62 2.77 2.84
CA THR A 86 -5.88 2.72 4.28
C THR A 86 -7.31 3.18 4.55
N ILE A 87 -8.11 2.32 5.16
CA ILE A 87 -9.44 2.63 5.68
C ILE A 87 -9.28 3.05 7.14
N MET A 88 -9.71 4.25 7.47
CA MET A 88 -9.78 4.76 8.83
C MET A 88 -11.25 4.81 9.25
N SER A 89 -11.64 3.89 10.13
CA SER A 89 -13.04 3.69 10.53
C SER A 89 -13.29 4.22 11.93
N LEU A 90 -14.51 4.70 12.16
CA LEU A 90 -15.02 5.04 13.50
C LEU A 90 -15.43 3.80 14.30
N GLN A 91 -15.44 2.62 13.68
CA GLN A 91 -15.75 1.34 14.30
C GLN A 91 -14.46 0.56 14.62
N THR A 92 -14.56 -0.39 15.55
CA THR A 92 -13.45 -1.29 15.91
C THR A 92 -13.00 -2.19 14.76
N MET A 93 -13.86 -2.35 13.75
CA MET A 93 -13.57 -2.99 12.46
C MET A 93 -14.21 -2.18 11.34
N PRO A 94 -13.57 -2.04 10.16
CA PRO A 94 -14.21 -1.42 9.02
C PRO A 94 -15.53 -2.10 8.64
N ALA A 95 -16.58 -1.31 8.46
CA ALA A 95 -17.87 -1.79 8.01
C ALA A 95 -17.80 -2.27 6.56
N LEU A 96 -18.73 -3.15 6.18
CA LEU A 96 -18.83 -3.67 4.81
C LEU A 96 -18.92 -2.56 3.75
N LEU A 97 -19.62 -1.46 4.07
CA LEU A 97 -19.69 -0.29 3.20
C LEU A 97 -18.31 0.34 2.94
N GLU A 98 -17.48 0.47 3.97
CA GLU A 98 -16.13 1.04 3.87
C GLU A 98 -15.21 0.11 3.05
N ILE A 99 -15.32 -1.21 3.26
CA ILE A 99 -14.60 -2.23 2.49
C ILE A 99 -14.99 -2.18 1.00
N ASN A 100 -16.30 -2.06 0.70
CA ASN A 100 -16.79 -1.97 -0.66
C ASN A 100 -16.35 -0.67 -1.36
N ARG A 101 -16.31 0.45 -0.63
CA ARG A 101 -15.75 1.70 -1.15
C ARG A 101 -14.26 1.58 -1.44
N ALA A 102 -13.50 0.97 -0.53
CA ALA A 102 -12.08 0.69 -0.73
C ALA A 102 -11.82 -0.17 -1.98
N ALA A 103 -12.61 -1.22 -2.17
CA ALA A 103 -12.57 -2.05 -3.36
C ALA A 103 -12.91 -1.27 -4.65
N GLY A 104 -13.95 -0.44 -4.61
CA GLY A 104 -14.32 0.44 -5.73
C GLY A 104 -13.22 1.44 -6.09
N ILE A 105 -12.54 2.00 -5.08
CA ILE A 105 -11.38 2.87 -5.27
C ILE A 105 -10.26 2.14 -6.01
N PHE A 106 -9.86 0.95 -5.56
CA PHE A 106 -8.85 0.15 -6.26
C PHE A 106 -9.25 -0.10 -7.72
N LYS A 107 -10.49 -0.58 -7.95
CA LYS A 107 -11.00 -0.88 -9.30
C LYS A 107 -11.01 0.34 -10.23
N SER A 108 -11.20 1.54 -9.69
CA SER A 108 -11.16 2.79 -10.47
C SER A 108 -9.76 3.16 -10.97
N THR A 109 -8.71 2.58 -10.36
CA THR A 109 -7.33 2.92 -10.71
C THR A 109 -6.87 2.24 -12.00
N PRO A 110 -6.03 2.90 -12.84
CA PRO A 110 -5.35 2.23 -13.94
C PRO A 110 -4.51 1.04 -13.46
N PHE A 111 -3.88 1.15 -12.29
CA PHE A 111 -3.12 0.06 -11.67
C PHE A 111 -3.91 -1.25 -11.60
N TRP A 112 -5.11 -1.21 -11.00
CA TRP A 112 -5.93 -2.41 -10.85
C TRP A 112 -6.35 -2.96 -12.21
N ARG A 113 -6.82 -2.10 -13.13
CA ARG A 113 -7.23 -2.52 -14.47
C ARG A 113 -6.09 -3.18 -15.25
N THR A 114 -4.88 -2.63 -15.16
CA THR A 114 -3.70 -3.17 -15.85
C THR A 114 -3.33 -4.55 -15.30
N TYR A 115 -3.15 -4.68 -13.99
CA TYR A 115 -2.54 -5.86 -13.40
C TYR A 115 -3.55 -6.92 -12.92
N PHE A 116 -4.69 -6.51 -12.38
CA PHE A 116 -5.72 -7.39 -11.85
C PHE A 116 -6.91 -7.58 -12.82
N GLY A 117 -7.00 -6.76 -13.87
CA GLY A 117 -8.01 -6.91 -14.92
C GLY A 117 -9.44 -6.73 -14.41
N GLU A 118 -10.31 -7.66 -14.79
CA GLU A 118 -11.74 -7.67 -14.41
C GLU A 118 -12.00 -8.30 -13.03
N LEU A 119 -10.95 -8.65 -12.27
CA LEU A 119 -11.13 -9.16 -10.92
C LEU A 119 -11.90 -8.15 -10.07
N ASP A 120 -12.91 -8.64 -9.38
CA ASP A 120 -13.66 -7.84 -8.42
C ASP A 120 -12.88 -7.75 -7.10
N ALA A 121 -12.43 -6.54 -6.77
CA ALA A 121 -11.72 -6.26 -5.53
C ALA A 121 -12.59 -6.53 -4.28
N ALA A 122 -13.91 -6.35 -4.36
CA ALA A 122 -14.76 -6.42 -3.17
C ALA A 122 -14.86 -7.86 -2.62
N PRO A 123 -15.18 -8.89 -3.42
CA PRO A 123 -15.13 -10.28 -2.97
C PRO A 123 -13.73 -10.71 -2.50
N LEU A 124 -12.66 -10.24 -3.15
CA LEU A 124 -11.29 -10.58 -2.74
C LEU A 124 -10.99 -10.05 -1.34
N PHE A 125 -11.28 -8.78 -1.07
CA PHE A 125 -11.03 -8.19 0.25
C PHE A 125 -11.96 -8.75 1.31
N GLN A 126 -13.25 -8.94 1.00
CA GLN A 126 -14.18 -9.54 1.95
C GLN A 126 -13.77 -10.98 2.31
N LYS A 127 -13.33 -11.78 1.33
CA LYS A 127 -12.82 -13.12 1.58
C LYS A 127 -11.57 -13.10 2.45
N GLU A 128 -10.61 -12.22 2.17
CA GLU A 128 -9.38 -12.07 2.95
C GLU A 128 -9.68 -11.73 4.41
N LEU A 129 -10.52 -10.72 4.63
CA LEU A 129 -10.91 -10.25 5.96
C LEU A 129 -11.83 -11.24 6.68
N GLY A 130 -12.50 -12.14 5.95
CA GLY A 130 -13.32 -13.21 6.49
C GLY A 130 -12.55 -14.50 6.82
N THR A 131 -11.24 -14.56 6.60
CA THR A 131 -10.45 -15.77 6.91
C THR A 131 -10.29 -15.98 8.42
N ASP A 132 -10.23 -17.25 8.85
CA ASP A 132 -9.97 -17.62 10.24
C ASP A 132 -8.64 -17.05 10.75
N ASP A 133 -7.62 -16.97 9.88
CA ASP A 133 -6.33 -16.36 10.23
C ASP A 133 -6.48 -14.87 10.57
N PHE A 134 -7.20 -14.11 9.74
CA PHE A 134 -7.45 -12.70 10.01
C PHE A 134 -8.26 -12.50 11.30
N GLN A 135 -9.37 -13.23 11.46
CA GLN A 135 -10.24 -13.12 12.64
C GLN A 135 -9.47 -13.47 13.93
N SER A 136 -8.71 -14.57 13.92
CA SER A 136 -7.83 -14.98 15.02
C SER A 136 -6.81 -13.89 15.39
N ARG A 137 -6.26 -13.16 14.40
CA ARG A 137 -5.31 -12.06 14.67
C ARG A 137 -5.99 -10.84 15.29
N VAL A 138 -7.20 -10.49 14.85
CA VAL A 138 -7.99 -9.40 15.44
C VAL A 138 -8.30 -9.66 16.92
N GLU A 139 -8.60 -10.91 17.28
CA GLU A 139 -8.89 -11.28 18.67
C GLU A 139 -7.64 -11.26 19.57
N LYS A 140 -6.47 -11.60 19.01
CA LYS A 140 -5.22 -11.79 19.76
C LYS A 140 -4.33 -10.55 19.84
N SER A 141 -4.48 -9.61 18.91
CA SER A 141 -3.60 -8.46 18.82
C SER A 141 -4.35 -7.20 18.42
N SER A 142 -4.04 -6.09 19.09
CA SER A 142 -4.51 -4.76 18.70
C SER A 142 -3.82 -4.25 17.43
N GLN A 143 -2.71 -4.85 17.00
CA GLN A 143 -2.02 -4.50 15.76
C GLN A 143 -1.32 -5.70 15.14
N PHE A 144 -1.44 -5.86 13.82
CA PHE A 144 -0.71 -6.89 13.09
C PHE A 144 -0.51 -6.51 11.62
N THR A 145 0.41 -7.20 10.97
CA THR A 145 0.65 -7.11 9.53
C THR A 145 1.08 -8.49 9.04
N TYR A 146 0.62 -8.89 7.86
CA TYR A 146 0.94 -10.20 7.29
C TYR A 146 0.88 -10.18 5.75
N ASP A 147 1.59 -11.12 5.16
CA ASP A 147 1.60 -11.35 3.72
C ASP A 147 0.29 -12.02 3.28
N ALA A 148 -0.35 -11.44 2.28
CA ALA A 148 -1.60 -11.89 1.67
C ALA A 148 -1.47 -12.14 0.15
N ARG A 149 -0.24 -12.25 -0.37
CA ARG A 149 0.03 -12.45 -1.81
C ARG A 149 -0.76 -13.60 -2.41
N GLU A 150 -0.83 -14.75 -1.73
CA GLU A 150 -1.52 -15.93 -2.25
C GLU A 150 -3.04 -15.74 -2.34
N ARG A 151 -3.60 -14.83 -1.54
CA ARG A 151 -5.04 -14.57 -1.46
C ARG A 151 -5.47 -13.38 -2.31
N ILE A 152 -4.57 -12.42 -2.52
CA ILE A 152 -4.72 -11.26 -3.41
C ILE A 152 -3.64 -11.35 -4.50
N ALA A 153 -3.76 -12.37 -5.35
CA ALA A 153 -2.82 -12.63 -6.43
C ALA A 153 -3.30 -11.98 -7.74
N SER A 154 -2.38 -11.36 -8.46
CA SER A 154 -2.60 -10.92 -9.84
C SER A 154 -2.55 -12.14 -10.78
N PRO A 155 -3.47 -12.23 -11.76
CA PRO A 155 -3.44 -13.31 -12.75
C PRO A 155 -2.42 -13.06 -13.87
N LYS A 156 -1.83 -11.85 -13.96
CA LYS A 156 -0.98 -11.43 -15.08
C LYS A 156 0.49 -11.31 -14.73
N VAL A 157 0.79 -10.91 -13.51
CA VAL A 157 2.14 -10.55 -13.07
C VAL A 157 2.37 -10.98 -11.64
N LYS A 158 3.63 -11.19 -11.27
CA LYS A 158 3.98 -11.40 -9.88
C LYS A 158 3.68 -10.11 -9.10
N ASN A 159 3.08 -10.27 -7.93
CA ASN A 159 2.78 -9.16 -7.04
C ASN A 159 3.11 -9.51 -5.60
N SER A 160 3.30 -8.47 -4.79
CA SER A 160 3.20 -8.53 -3.34
C SER A 160 1.80 -8.07 -2.93
N ALA A 161 1.29 -8.60 -1.82
CA ALA A 161 0.11 -8.06 -1.15
C ALA A 161 0.30 -8.18 0.37
N VAL A 162 0.09 -7.09 1.09
CA VAL A 162 0.26 -7.02 2.55
C VAL A 162 -0.98 -6.40 3.15
N ILE A 163 -1.52 -7.08 4.17
CA ILE A 163 -2.62 -6.58 4.98
C ILE A 163 -2.06 -6.15 6.34
N GLY A 164 -2.38 -4.94 6.75
CA GLY A 164 -2.08 -4.41 8.07
C GLY A 164 -3.37 -3.99 8.76
N PHE A 165 -3.48 -4.27 10.05
CA PHE A 165 -4.62 -3.84 10.86
C PHE A 165 -4.14 -3.27 12.19
N MET A 166 -4.82 -2.24 12.67
CA MET A 166 -4.56 -1.60 13.95
C MET A 166 -5.88 -1.13 14.56
N GLN A 167 -6.10 -1.45 15.83
CA GLN A 167 -7.16 -0.86 16.65
C GLN A 167 -6.68 0.50 17.19
N GLY A 168 -7.56 1.49 17.14
CA GLY A 168 -7.29 2.81 17.67
C GLY A 168 -7.29 2.83 19.20
N ASN A 169 -6.44 3.67 19.77
CA ASN A 169 -6.40 3.86 21.22
C ASN A 169 -7.66 4.60 21.72
N PRO A 170 -8.02 4.45 23.00
CA PRO A 170 -9.00 5.33 23.62
C PRO A 170 -8.63 6.81 23.41
N GLY A 171 -9.57 7.61 22.90
CA GLY A 171 -9.36 9.04 22.64
C GLY A 171 -8.90 9.40 21.23
N THR A 172 -8.59 8.42 20.36
CA THR A 172 -8.40 8.69 18.93
C THR A 172 -9.74 8.83 18.21
N GLN A 173 -9.79 9.67 17.18
CA GLN A 173 -10.98 9.84 16.33
C GLN A 173 -11.37 8.50 15.67
N PHE A 174 -10.39 7.82 15.07
CA PHE A 174 -10.59 6.53 14.42
C PHE A 174 -10.37 5.39 15.41
N ARG A 175 -11.25 4.39 15.35
CA ARG A 175 -11.23 3.18 16.21
C ARG A 175 -10.55 2.01 15.53
N SER A 176 -10.36 2.05 14.22
CA SER A 176 -9.52 1.08 13.51
C SER A 176 -8.91 1.66 12.24
N LEU A 177 -7.78 1.07 11.85
CA LEU A 177 -7.09 1.31 10.61
C LEU A 177 -6.84 -0.03 9.92
N LEU A 178 -7.40 -0.21 8.72
CA LEU A 178 -7.10 -1.35 7.86
C LEU A 178 -6.30 -0.85 6.66
N THR A 179 -5.11 -1.40 6.45
CA THR A 179 -4.23 -1.07 5.33
C THR A 179 -4.08 -2.26 4.40
N ILE A 180 -4.30 -2.04 3.12
CA ILE A 180 -4.08 -3.01 2.04
C ILE A 180 -3.01 -2.42 1.13
N THR A 181 -1.88 -3.09 1.03
CA THR A 181 -0.76 -2.67 0.20
C THR A 181 -0.51 -3.70 -0.89
N ILE A 182 -0.47 -3.28 -2.16
CA ILE A 182 -0.22 -4.17 -3.30
C ILE A 182 0.90 -3.56 -4.14
N GLY A 183 1.94 -4.34 -4.43
CA GLY A 183 3.05 -3.92 -5.29
C GLY A 183 3.27 -4.91 -6.44
N ILE A 184 3.72 -4.43 -7.59
CA ILE A 184 4.13 -5.28 -8.73
C ILE A 184 5.64 -5.51 -8.65
N GLU A 185 6.05 -6.76 -8.87
CA GLU A 185 7.45 -7.22 -8.83
C GLU A 185 8.02 -7.49 -10.23
#